data_AF-A0A376FCJ2-F1
#
_entry.id   AF-A0A376FCJ2-F1
#
_cell.length_a   1.000
_cell.length_b   1.000
_cell.length_c   1.000
_cell.angle_alpha   90.00
_cell.angle_beta   90.00
_cell.angle_gamma   90.00
#
_symmetry.space_group_name_H-M   'P 1'
#
loop_
_entity.id
_entity.type
_entity.pdbx_description
1 polymer ?
#
loop_
_entity_poly.entity_id
_entity_poly.type
_entity_poly.pdbx_seq_one_letter_code
_entity_poly.pdbx_strand_id
1 'polypeptide(L)'
;MKAAAQDRADKVAAATSSRLLKPGGIATTTVNSGQQWDAPNGWAPLQWVAAEGLQNYGQEKVSMDVTWRFLKNVQHTYDREKKLVEKYDVSTTGTGGGGGEYPLQDGFGWSNGVTLKMLDRVCPKAKPCDSVPENQPAANEEAAPVKAAAQ
;
A
#
# COMPACT_ATOMS: atom_id res chain seq x y z
N MET A 1 -13.56 5.53 -15.06
CA MET A 1 -14.04 4.44 -15.96
C MET A 1 -13.50 3.12 -15.42
N LYS A 2 -14.36 2.12 -15.19
CA LYS A 2 -13.98 0.75 -14.79
C LYS A 2 -13.97 -0.13 -16.05
N ALA A 3 -12.80 -0.37 -16.62
CA ALA A 3 -12.67 -1.01 -17.95
C ALA A 3 -12.73 -2.55 -17.95
N ALA A 4 -12.48 -3.19 -16.81
CA ALA A 4 -12.50 -4.64 -16.69
C ALA A 4 -13.93 -5.14 -16.38
N ALA A 5 -14.28 -6.31 -16.91
CA ALA A 5 -15.45 -7.04 -16.43
C ALA A 5 -15.21 -7.55 -15.01
N GLN A 6 -16.28 -7.69 -14.22
CA GLN A 6 -16.18 -8.09 -12.81
C GLN A 6 -15.45 -9.45 -12.64
N ASP A 7 -15.77 -10.45 -13.47
CA ASP A 7 -15.13 -11.77 -13.41
C ASP A 7 -13.60 -11.71 -13.64
N ARG A 8 -13.15 -10.77 -14.48
CA ARG A 8 -11.73 -10.52 -14.71
C ARG A 8 -11.10 -9.80 -13.53
N ALA A 9 -11.80 -8.85 -12.93
CA ALA A 9 -11.33 -8.15 -11.73
C ALA A 9 -11.14 -9.13 -10.55
N ASP A 10 -12.07 -10.06 -10.35
CA ASP A 10 -11.99 -11.09 -9.30
C ASP A 10 -10.78 -12.02 -9.51
N LYS A 11 -10.53 -12.44 -10.76
CA LYS A 11 -9.33 -13.22 -11.13
C LYS A 11 -8.04 -12.44 -10.88
N VAL A 12 -8.03 -11.14 -11.22
CA VAL A 12 -6.87 -10.27 -10.96
C VAL A 12 -6.64 -10.10 -9.46
N ALA A 13 -7.68 -9.95 -8.64
CA ALA A 13 -7.56 -9.87 -7.18
C ALA A 13 -6.97 -11.14 -6.58
N ALA A 14 -7.41 -12.31 -7.05
CA ALA A 14 -6.84 -13.60 -6.66
C ALA A 14 -5.36 -13.73 -7.10
N ALA A 15 -5.01 -13.29 -8.31
CA ALA A 15 -3.64 -13.30 -8.80
C ALA A 15 -2.73 -12.33 -8.04
N THR A 16 -3.21 -11.12 -7.74
CA THR A 16 -2.48 -10.14 -6.90
C THR A 16 -2.20 -10.74 -5.52
N SER A 17 -3.21 -11.30 -4.87
CA SER A 17 -3.07 -11.88 -3.53
C SER A 17 -2.08 -13.05 -3.48
N SER A 18 -2.14 -13.95 -4.48
CA SER A 18 -1.34 -15.17 -4.50
C SER A 18 0.09 -14.98 -5.02
N ARG A 19 0.32 -14.01 -5.91
CA ARG A 19 1.61 -13.89 -6.63
C ARG A 19 2.39 -12.63 -6.27
N LEU A 20 1.72 -11.48 -6.17
CA LEU A 20 2.37 -10.17 -6.08
C LEU A 20 2.38 -9.60 -4.67
N LEU A 21 1.35 -9.85 -3.86
CA LEU A 21 1.28 -9.35 -2.49
C LEU A 21 2.33 -10.06 -1.61
N LYS A 22 3.21 -9.26 -1.01
CA LYS A 22 4.30 -9.67 -0.11
C LYS A 22 4.12 -8.98 1.26
N PRO A 23 4.96 -9.27 2.27
CA PRO A 23 4.84 -8.65 3.60
C PRO A 23 4.90 -7.12 3.60
N GLY A 24 5.64 -6.50 2.67
CA GLY A 24 5.83 -5.04 2.60
C GLY A 24 5.08 -4.31 1.48
N GLY A 25 4.10 -4.95 0.83
CA GLY A 25 3.34 -4.38 -0.29
C GLY A 25 3.26 -5.32 -1.49
N ILE A 26 2.91 -4.82 -2.67
CA ILE A 26 2.96 -5.60 -3.91
C ILE A 26 4.31 -5.46 -4.62
N ALA A 27 4.85 -6.59 -5.06
CA ALA A 27 6.03 -6.64 -5.92
C ALA A 27 5.69 -6.19 -7.34
N THR A 28 6.66 -5.57 -8.01
CA THR A 28 6.50 -5.09 -9.40
C THR A 28 6.24 -6.25 -10.37
N THR A 29 6.96 -7.35 -10.20
CA THR A 29 6.81 -8.58 -10.99
C THR A 29 7.02 -9.81 -10.08
N THR A 30 6.95 -11.00 -10.67
CA THR A 30 7.36 -12.26 -10.03
C THR A 30 8.78 -12.69 -10.39
N VAL A 31 9.56 -11.82 -11.04
CA VAL A 31 10.90 -12.12 -11.54
C VAL A 31 11.90 -11.29 -10.77
N ASN A 32 12.98 -11.90 -10.28
CA ASN A 32 14.12 -11.19 -9.71
C ASN A 32 15.26 -11.15 -10.73
N SER A 33 15.34 -10.05 -11.48
CA SER A 33 16.32 -9.86 -12.55
C SER A 33 17.51 -8.99 -12.14
N GLY A 34 17.46 -8.36 -10.96
CA GLY A 34 18.37 -7.28 -10.56
C GLY A 34 18.02 -5.92 -11.17
N GLN A 35 16.99 -5.82 -12.02
CA GLN A 35 16.48 -4.54 -12.52
C GLN A 35 15.57 -3.87 -11.50
N GLN A 36 15.49 -2.55 -11.58
CA GLN A 36 14.73 -1.76 -10.60
C GLN A 36 13.20 -1.97 -10.69
N TRP A 37 12.68 -2.34 -11.87
CA TRP A 37 11.25 -2.61 -12.11
C TRP A 37 10.91 -4.11 -12.04
N ASP A 38 11.53 -4.82 -11.12
CA ASP A 38 11.32 -6.26 -10.91
C ASP A 38 11.30 -6.58 -9.41
N ALA A 39 10.96 -7.82 -9.06
CA ALA A 39 11.09 -8.27 -7.67
C ALA A 39 12.54 -8.12 -7.19
N PRO A 40 12.77 -7.74 -5.93
CA PRO A 40 11.79 -7.62 -4.85
C PRO A 40 11.18 -6.21 -4.71
N ASN A 41 11.40 -5.31 -5.65
CA ASN A 41 10.97 -3.92 -5.51
C ASN A 41 9.45 -3.76 -5.63
N GLY A 42 8.91 -2.89 -4.78
CA GLY A 42 7.58 -2.30 -4.89
C GLY A 42 7.68 -0.78 -4.99
N TRP A 43 6.89 -0.21 -5.88
CA TRP A 43 6.84 1.23 -6.15
C TRP A 43 5.51 1.81 -5.72
N ALA A 44 5.54 2.93 -5.00
CA ALA A 44 4.37 3.63 -4.51
C ALA A 44 3.22 3.80 -5.55
N PRO A 45 3.47 4.24 -6.81
CA PRO A 45 2.39 4.37 -7.79
C PRO A 45 1.67 3.05 -8.09
N LEU A 46 2.40 1.93 -8.12
CA LEU A 46 1.78 0.60 -8.35
C LEU A 46 0.91 0.19 -7.16
N GLN A 47 1.32 0.51 -5.93
CA GLN A 47 0.52 0.23 -4.74
C GLN A 47 -0.81 0.99 -4.80
N TRP A 48 -0.77 2.26 -5.18
CA TRP A 48 -1.96 3.10 -5.31
C TRP A 48 -2.90 2.60 -6.40
N VAL A 49 -2.37 2.33 -7.60
CA VAL A 49 -3.17 1.80 -8.73
C VAL A 49 -3.82 0.47 -8.35
N ALA A 50 -3.08 -0.42 -7.67
CA ALA A 50 -3.62 -1.70 -7.22
C ALA A 50 -4.71 -1.52 -6.15
N ALA A 51 -4.47 -0.73 -5.11
CA ALA A 51 -5.44 -0.49 -4.05
C ALA A 51 -6.72 0.16 -4.58
N GLU A 52 -6.61 1.25 -5.36
CA GLU A 52 -7.77 1.88 -6.01
C GLU A 52 -8.49 0.94 -6.97
N GLY A 53 -7.73 0.19 -7.78
CA GLY A 53 -8.29 -0.77 -8.71
C GLY A 53 -9.11 -1.83 -7.98
N LEU A 54 -8.55 -2.45 -6.95
CA LEU A 54 -9.23 -3.45 -6.13
C LEU A 54 -10.47 -2.88 -5.44
N GLN A 55 -10.37 -1.70 -4.83
CA GLN A 55 -11.50 -1.03 -4.19
C GLN A 55 -12.64 -0.75 -5.19
N ASN A 56 -12.29 -0.31 -6.41
CA ASN A 56 -13.27 -0.08 -7.46
C ASN A 56 -14.09 -1.33 -7.85
N TYR A 57 -13.62 -2.54 -7.56
CA TYR A 57 -14.36 -3.78 -7.84
C TYR A 57 -14.80 -4.53 -6.57
N GLY A 58 -14.86 -3.85 -5.42
CA GLY A 58 -15.33 -4.44 -4.16
C GLY A 58 -14.33 -5.41 -3.49
N GLN A 59 -13.08 -5.41 -3.93
CA GLN A 59 -12.02 -6.28 -3.41
C GLN A 59 -11.35 -5.65 -2.17
N GLU A 60 -12.18 -5.31 -1.17
CA GLU A 60 -11.82 -4.48 -0.02
C GLU A 60 -10.67 -5.06 0.81
N LYS A 61 -10.73 -6.36 1.11
CA LYS A 61 -9.69 -7.05 1.89
C LYS A 61 -8.33 -6.93 1.23
N VAL A 62 -8.23 -7.26 -0.06
CA VAL A 62 -6.96 -7.23 -0.79
C VAL A 62 -6.47 -5.79 -0.93
N SER A 63 -7.38 -4.85 -1.22
CA SER A 63 -7.07 -3.42 -1.26
C SER A 63 -6.45 -2.93 0.06
N MET A 64 -7.06 -3.30 1.19
CA MET A 64 -6.57 -2.92 2.52
C MET A 64 -5.26 -3.62 2.87
N ASP A 65 -5.08 -4.88 2.48
CA ASP A 65 -3.81 -5.60 2.66
C ASP A 65 -2.66 -4.93 1.89
N VAL A 66 -2.88 -4.49 0.64
CA VAL A 66 -1.89 -3.72 -0.13
C VAL A 66 -1.54 -2.41 0.59
N THR A 67 -2.57 -1.66 0.99
CA THR A 67 -2.44 -0.36 1.66
C THR A 67 -1.65 -0.49 2.96
N TRP A 68 -2.09 -1.41 3.83
CA TRP A 68 -1.52 -1.60 5.15
C TRP A 68 -0.06 -2.06 5.11
N ARG A 69 0.23 -3.07 4.29
CA ARG A 69 1.57 -3.64 4.20
C ARG A 69 2.59 -2.66 3.63
N PHE A 70 2.19 -1.89 2.62
CA PHE A 70 3.05 -0.85 2.08
C PHE A 70 3.30 0.27 3.10
N LEU A 71 2.26 0.75 3.77
CA LEU A 71 2.40 1.74 4.84
C LEU A 71 3.33 1.26 5.96
N LYS A 72 3.19 0.02 6.42
CA LYS A 72 4.10 -0.57 7.41
C LYS A 72 5.55 -0.59 6.92
N ASN A 73 5.78 -0.88 5.64
CA ASN A 73 7.12 -0.85 5.06
C ASN A 73 7.72 0.57 5.04
N VAL A 74 6.93 1.55 4.61
CA VAL A 74 7.30 2.97 4.62
C VAL A 74 7.61 3.43 6.04
N GLN A 75 6.73 3.15 7.01
CA GLN A 75 6.90 3.52 8.41
C GLN A 75 8.16 2.90 9.01
N HIS A 76 8.37 1.59 8.87
CA HIS A 76 9.58 0.94 9.39
C HIS A 76 10.87 1.51 8.76
N THR A 77 10.81 1.89 7.48
CA THR A 77 11.96 2.49 6.79
C THR A 77 12.21 3.89 7.33
N TYR A 78 11.15 4.67 7.51
CA TYR A 78 11.23 6.00 8.11
C TYR A 78 11.72 5.94 9.57
N ASP A 79 11.26 4.98 10.37
CA ASP A 79 11.66 4.82 11.75
C ASP A 79 13.18 4.59 11.87
N ARG A 80 13.77 3.86 10.92
CA ARG A 80 15.23 3.61 10.91
C ARG A 80 16.03 4.72 10.22
N GLU A 81 15.57 5.20 9.08
CA GLU A 81 16.35 6.05 8.17
C GLU A 81 15.95 7.53 8.19
N LYS A 82 14.82 7.87 8.84
CA LYS A 82 14.22 9.22 8.91
C LYS A 82 13.93 9.86 7.55
N LYS A 83 13.67 9.02 6.55
CA LYS A 83 13.36 9.41 5.18
C LYS A 83 12.43 8.43 4.49
N LEU A 84 11.73 8.94 3.48
CA LEU A 84 11.03 8.13 2.48
C LEU A 84 11.94 7.98 1.26
N VAL A 85 11.84 6.84 0.59
CA VAL A 85 12.68 6.51 -0.56
C VAL A 85 11.85 6.23 -1.81
N GLU A 86 12.51 6.20 -2.96
CA GLU A 86 11.90 5.99 -4.28
C GLU A 86 11.09 4.69 -4.40
N LYS A 87 11.65 3.60 -3.90
CA LYS A 87 11.15 2.22 -4.03
C LYS A 87 11.55 1.41 -2.80
N TYR A 88 10.79 0.37 -2.49
CA TYR A 88 10.96 -0.43 -1.27
C TYR A 88 11.13 -1.91 -1.61
N ASP A 89 11.96 -2.63 -0.86
CA ASP A 89 11.94 -4.09 -0.90
C ASP A 89 10.67 -4.55 -0.19
N VAL A 90 9.77 -5.21 -0.92
CA VAL A 90 8.49 -5.67 -0.36
C VAL A 90 8.53 -7.10 0.19
N SER A 91 9.64 -7.82 0.04
CA SER A 91 9.80 -9.16 0.62
C SER A 91 9.78 -9.12 2.15
N THR A 92 10.19 -8.00 2.73
CA THR A 92 10.12 -7.68 4.15
C THR A 92 9.61 -6.24 4.34
N THR A 93 9.92 -5.61 5.48
CA THR A 93 9.60 -4.21 5.75
C THR A 93 10.82 -3.50 6.30
N GLY A 94 10.91 -2.19 6.06
CA GLY A 94 11.90 -1.33 6.67
C GLY A 94 13.13 -1.09 5.81
N THR A 95 13.17 -1.59 4.57
CA THR A 95 14.31 -1.40 3.67
C THR A 95 13.86 -0.83 2.34
N GLY A 96 14.63 0.15 1.87
CA GLY A 96 14.53 0.60 0.48
C GLY A 96 14.89 -0.51 -0.49
N GLY A 97 14.36 -0.40 -1.71
CA GLY A 97 14.69 -1.30 -2.80
C GLY A 97 16.05 -0.97 -3.44
N GLY A 98 16.37 -1.66 -4.52
CA GLY A 98 17.65 -1.49 -5.22
C GLY A 98 17.61 -1.90 -6.69
N GLY A 99 18.78 -2.24 -7.23
CA GLY A 99 18.91 -2.69 -8.61
C GLY A 99 18.79 -1.59 -9.65
N GLY A 100 19.02 -1.96 -10.91
CA GLY A 100 19.09 -1.03 -12.04
C GLY A 100 20.41 -0.26 -12.12
N GLU A 101 20.36 0.89 -12.79
CA GLU A 101 21.54 1.62 -13.25
C GLU A 101 22.05 2.68 -12.26
N TYR A 102 21.25 3.04 -11.26
CA TYR A 102 21.58 4.11 -10.31
C TYR A 102 21.14 3.79 -8.87
N PRO A 103 21.80 4.41 -7.86
CA PRO A 103 21.45 4.19 -6.45
C PRO A 103 20.04 4.65 -6.10
N LEU A 104 19.50 4.10 -5.01
CA LEU A 104 18.21 4.50 -4.45
C LEU A 104 18.17 6.02 -4.12
N GLN A 105 17.05 6.67 -4.45
CA GLN A 105 16.84 8.11 -4.23
C GLN A 105 15.94 8.41 -3.02
N ASP A 106 16.20 9.54 -2.36
CA ASP A 106 15.55 9.98 -1.12
C ASP A 106 14.49 11.07 -1.36
N GLY A 107 13.49 11.16 -0.47
CA GLY A 107 12.46 12.21 -0.46
C GLY A 107 11.37 12.10 -1.53
N PHE A 108 11.34 11.00 -2.27
CA PHE A 108 10.69 10.86 -3.57
C PHE A 108 9.20 11.24 -3.61
N GLY A 109 8.81 12.12 -4.55
CA GLY A 109 7.49 12.77 -4.58
C GLY A 109 6.28 11.82 -4.60
N TRP A 110 6.31 10.75 -5.41
CA TRP A 110 5.21 9.79 -5.40
C TRP A 110 5.11 9.02 -4.08
N SER A 111 6.23 8.81 -3.38
CA SER A 111 6.24 7.99 -2.16
C SER A 111 5.55 8.77 -1.06
N ASN A 112 5.87 10.05 -0.97
CA ASN A 112 5.24 10.97 -0.04
C ASN A 112 3.74 11.09 -0.34
N GLY A 113 3.37 11.35 -1.60
CA GLY A 113 1.97 11.54 -2.00
C GLY A 113 1.10 10.30 -1.76
N VAL A 114 1.57 9.12 -2.18
CA VAL A 114 0.83 7.86 -1.97
C VAL A 114 0.75 7.51 -0.49
N THR A 115 1.81 7.75 0.28
CA THR A 115 1.78 7.51 1.74
C THR A 115 0.67 8.31 2.40
N LEU A 116 0.57 9.61 2.11
CA LEU A 116 -0.52 10.46 2.62
C LEU A 116 -1.90 9.92 2.22
N LYS A 117 -2.08 9.60 0.93
CA LYS A 117 -3.35 9.07 0.43
C LYS A 117 -3.72 7.71 1.02
N MET A 118 -2.75 6.90 1.42
CA MET A 118 -2.98 5.62 2.09
C MET A 118 -3.23 5.79 3.59
N LEU A 119 -2.56 6.73 4.25
CA LEU A 119 -2.83 7.09 5.65
C LEU A 119 -4.28 7.54 5.84
N ASP A 120 -4.81 8.36 4.93
CA ASP A 120 -6.23 8.76 4.91
C ASP A 120 -7.21 7.57 4.93
N ARG A 121 -6.80 6.39 4.44
CA ARG A 121 -7.65 5.18 4.42
C ARG A 121 -7.61 4.37 5.70
N VAL A 122 -6.56 4.53 6.50
CA VAL A 122 -6.32 3.70 7.70
C VAL A 122 -6.49 4.49 9.00
N CYS A 123 -6.38 5.82 8.94
CA CYS A 123 -6.60 6.69 10.08
C CYS A 123 -8.10 7.09 10.19
N PRO A 124 -8.62 7.30 11.41
CA PRO A 124 -9.92 7.93 11.59
C PRO A 124 -9.96 9.34 10.99
N LYS A 125 -11.00 9.67 10.22
CA LYS A 125 -11.16 11.00 9.59
C LYS A 125 -11.15 12.16 10.59
N ALA A 126 -11.68 11.95 11.80
CA ALA A 126 -11.72 12.96 12.85
C ALA A 126 -10.36 13.25 13.49
N LYS A 127 -9.40 12.31 13.36
CA LYS A 127 -8.06 12.45 13.91
C LYS A 127 -7.05 11.76 12.97
N PRO A 128 -6.46 12.51 12.03
CA PRO A 128 -5.38 12.01 11.20
C PRO A 128 -4.26 11.45 12.08
N CYS A 129 -3.67 10.34 11.64
CA CYS A 129 -2.57 9.70 12.35
C CYS A 129 -1.24 10.06 11.68
N ASP A 130 -0.27 10.51 12.48
CA ASP A 130 1.09 10.84 12.01
C ASP A 130 1.93 9.59 11.75
N SER A 131 1.46 8.43 12.21
CA SER A 131 2.12 7.15 12.05
C SER A 131 1.08 6.07 11.76
N VAL A 132 1.51 5.06 11.02
CA VAL A 132 0.66 3.89 10.71
C VAL A 132 0.22 3.24 12.02
N PRO A 133 -1.08 2.96 12.23
CA PRO A 133 -1.55 2.34 13.45
C PRO A 133 -0.87 0.97 13.70
N GLU A 134 -0.90 0.48 14.94
CA GLU A 134 -0.30 -0.82 15.25
C GLU A 134 -1.05 -1.99 14.62
N ASN A 135 -2.39 -1.89 14.61
CA ASN A 135 -3.29 -2.91 14.11
C ASN A 135 -4.01 -2.44 12.85
N GLN A 136 -4.12 -3.33 11.87
CA GLN A 136 -4.83 -3.05 10.63
C GLN A 136 -6.31 -2.79 10.95
N PRO A 137 -6.89 -1.67 10.47
CA PRO A 137 -8.31 -1.42 10.67
C PRO A 137 -9.12 -2.49 9.93
N ALA A 138 -10.22 -2.92 10.54
CA ALA A 138 -11.18 -3.79 9.88
C ALA A 138 -11.68 -3.09 8.60
N ALA A 139 -11.76 -3.83 7.49
CA ALA A 139 -12.46 -3.35 6.31
C ALA A 139 -13.93 -3.14 6.72
N ASN A 140 -14.32 -1.87 6.90
CA ASN A 140 -15.64 -1.36 7.34
C ASN A 140 -15.86 -1.17 8.84
N GLU A 141 -15.15 -0.22 9.45
CA GLU A 141 -15.74 0.59 10.53
C GLU A 141 -15.86 2.06 10.09
N GLU A 142 -16.91 2.42 9.36
CA GLU A 142 -17.41 3.79 9.33
C GLU A 142 -18.75 3.88 10.09
N ALA A 143 -18.72 4.72 11.13
CA ALA A 143 -19.84 5.38 11.79
C ALA A 143 -20.86 4.51 12.55
N ALA A 144 -20.54 4.18 13.81
CA ALA A 144 -21.60 4.05 14.80
C ALA A 144 -22.33 5.41 14.95
N PRO A 145 -23.67 5.47 14.88
CA PRO A 145 -24.38 6.73 15.04
C PRO A 145 -24.17 7.24 16.46
N VAL A 146 -23.79 8.51 16.59
CA VAL A 146 -23.88 9.23 17.87
C VAL A 146 -25.34 9.18 18.29
N LYS A 147 -25.65 8.41 19.33
CA LYS A 147 -26.97 8.46 19.97
C LYS A 147 -27.16 9.89 20.48
N ALA A 148 -28.12 10.61 19.90
CA ALA A 148 -28.63 11.83 20.48
C ALA A 148 -29.19 11.49 21.87
N ALA A 149 -28.55 12.00 22.91
CA ALA A 149 -29.13 12.04 24.24
C ALA A 149 -30.21 13.13 24.23
N ALA A 150 -31.47 12.70 24.25
CA ALA A 150 -32.58 13.58 24.60
C ALA A 150 -32.58 13.77 26.13
N GLN A 151 -32.41 15.01 26.56
CA GLN A 151 -32.92 15.56 27.82
C GLN A 151 -33.46 16.96 27.51
#